data_AF-A0A2L1SC85-F1
#
_entry.id   AF-A0A2L1SC85-F1
#
_cell.length_a   1.000
_cell.length_b   1.000
_cell.length_c   1.000
_cell.angle_alpha   90.00
_cell.angle_beta   90.00
_cell.angle_gamma   90.00
#
_symmetry.space_group_name_H-M   'P 1'
#
loop_
_entity.id
_entity.type
_entity.pdbx_description
1 polymer ?
#
loop_
_entity_poly.entity_id
_entity_poly.type
_entity_poly.pdbx_seq_one_letter_code
_entity_poly.pdbx_strand_id
1 'polypeptide(L)'
;MPYFQRDRGTRTPSQRKLYALYELAYTLIDVSAALLFLVGSIMFFYNALETPAIWCFVAGSAFFAFKPILRIIREIHLASQGDFEDLAQRFNG
;
A
#
# COMPACT_ATOMS: atom_id res chain seq x y z
N MET A 1 16.49 -22.55 -20.80
CA MET A 1 15.43 -21.52 -20.87
C MET A 1 15.84 -20.35 -19.97
N PRO A 2 16.26 -19.20 -20.51
CA PRO A 2 16.57 -18.04 -19.68
C PRO A 2 15.28 -17.23 -19.49
N TYR A 3 14.69 -17.33 -18.29
CA TYR A 3 13.62 -16.42 -17.89
C TYR A 3 14.28 -15.10 -17.45
N PHE A 4 14.16 -14.08 -18.31
CA PHE A 4 14.26 -12.64 -18.01
C PHE A 4 15.03 -12.26 -16.73
N GLN A 5 16.34 -12.06 -16.86
CA GLN A 5 17.08 -11.20 -15.95
C GLN A 5 16.61 -9.76 -16.22
N ARG A 6 15.84 -9.18 -15.31
CA ARG A 6 15.53 -7.75 -15.35
C ARG A 6 16.82 -6.98 -15.04
N ASP A 7 17.32 -6.30 -16.06
CA ASP A 7 18.30 -5.24 -15.91
C ASP A 7 17.89 -4.28 -14.80
N ARG A 8 18.69 -4.25 -13.73
CA ARG A 8 18.65 -3.20 -12.70
C ARG A 8 19.46 -2.00 -13.20
N GLY A 9 19.11 -1.48 -14.37
CA GLY A 9 19.65 -0.22 -14.88
C GLY A 9 18.99 0.94 -14.16
N THR A 10 19.73 1.59 -13.26
CA THR A 10 19.52 3.00 -12.86
C THR A 10 18.09 3.42 -12.48
N ARG A 11 17.56 2.91 -11.36
CA ARG A 11 16.46 3.61 -10.65
C ARG A 11 16.95 5.00 -10.24
N THR A 12 16.43 6.04 -10.88
CA THR A 12 16.68 7.43 -10.54
C THR A 12 16.37 7.66 -9.04
N PRO A 13 17.14 8.49 -8.32
CA PRO A 13 16.97 8.70 -6.88
C PRO A 13 15.55 9.12 -6.47
N SER A 14 14.80 9.74 -7.39
CA SER A 14 13.39 10.11 -7.22
C SER A 14 12.43 8.91 -7.14
N GLN A 15 12.62 7.85 -7.94
CA GLN A 15 11.79 6.65 -7.91
C GLN A 15 11.93 5.84 -6.60
N ARG A 16 13.10 5.92 -5.94
CA ARG A 16 13.34 5.23 -4.65
C ARG A 16 12.52 5.84 -3.51
N LYS A 17 12.33 7.17 -3.50
CA LYS A 17 11.56 7.87 -2.46
C LYS A 17 10.08 7.52 -2.51
N LEU A 18 9.50 7.46 -3.72
CA LEU A 18 8.11 7.07 -3.92
C LEU A 18 7.85 5.64 -3.45
N TYR A 19 8.72 4.69 -3.81
CA TYR A 19 8.58 3.30 -3.38
C TYR A 19 8.59 3.16 -1.86
N ALA A 20 9.52 3.86 -1.18
CA ALA A 20 9.60 3.86 0.29
C ALA A 20 8.34 4.48 0.94
N LEU A 21 7.74 5.52 0.34
CA LEU A 21 6.51 6.12 0.84
C LEU A 21 5.33 5.15 0.75
N TYR A 22 5.21 4.41 -0.36
CA TYR A 22 4.17 3.39 -0.50
C TYR A 22 4.36 2.25 0.50
N GLU A 23 5.58 1.74 0.68
CA GLU A 23 5.86 0.72 1.70
C GLU A 23 5.49 1.18 3.10
N LEU A 24 5.87 2.41 3.48
CA LEU A 24 5.48 3.00 4.76
C LEU A 24 3.96 3.10 4.90
N ALA A 25 3.25 3.53 3.85
CA ALA A 25 1.79 3.61 3.86
C ALA A 25 1.12 2.24 4.07
N TYR A 26 1.62 1.18 3.41
CA TYR A 26 1.11 -0.18 3.66
C TYR A 26 1.36 -0.64 5.09
N THR A 27 2.57 -0.41 5.62
CA THR A 27 2.90 -0.77 7.00
C THR A 27 2.02 -0.02 8.00
N LEU A 28 1.77 1.28 7.78
CA LEU A 28 0.88 2.08 8.62
C LEU A 28 -0.55 1.52 8.63
N ILE A 29 -1.08 1.13 7.47
CA ILE A 29 -2.41 0.51 7.37
C ILE A 29 -2.44 -0.82 8.13
N ASP A 30 -1.45 -1.69 7.93
CA ASP A 30 -1.39 -3.00 8.57
C ASP A 30 -1.31 -2.86 10.11
N VAL A 31 -0.46 -1.95 10.60
CA VAL A 31 -0.32 -1.67 12.05
C VAL A 31 -1.61 -1.07 12.60
N SER A 32 -2.25 -0.15 11.88
CA SER A 32 -3.51 0.47 12.32
C SER A 32 -4.63 -0.56 12.42
N ALA A 33 -4.76 -1.44 11.41
CA ALA A 33 -5.71 -2.54 11.42
C ALA A 33 -5.46 -3.49 12.59
N ALA A 34 -4.20 -3.91 12.79
CA ALA A 34 -3.82 -4.81 13.88
C ALA A 34 -4.13 -4.22 15.26
N LEU A 35 -3.84 -2.93 15.47
CA LEU A 35 -4.15 -2.23 16.72
C LEU A 35 -5.67 -2.16 16.96
N LEU A 36 -6.46 -1.83 15.94
CA LEU A 36 -7.91 -1.80 16.06
C LEU A 36 -8.50 -3.16 16.43
N PHE A 37 -8.04 -4.24 15.79
CA PHE A 37 -8.48 -5.59 16.12
C PHE A 37 -8.05 -6.01 17.53
N LEU A 38 -6.81 -5.71 17.92
CA LEU A 38 -6.32 -6.02 19.26
C LEU A 38 -7.11 -5.27 20.34
N VAL A 39 -7.32 -3.96 20.17
CA VAL A 39 -8.10 -3.15 21.11
C VAL A 39 -9.55 -3.62 21.15
N GLY A 40 -10.19 -3.84 20.01
CA GLY A 40 -11.55 -4.39 19.96
C GLY A 40 -11.64 -5.75 20.66
N SER A 41 -10.63 -6.61 20.51
CA SER A 41 -10.60 -7.92 21.16
C SER A 41 -10.53 -7.79 22.68
N ILE A 42 -9.75 -6.83 23.19
CA ILE A 42 -9.69 -6.51 24.61
C ILE A 42 -11.03 -5.95 25.11
N MET A 43 -11.70 -5.13 24.30
CA MET A 43 -12.99 -4.53 24.68
C MET A 43 -14.09 -5.58 24.87
N PHE A 44 -14.07 -6.69 24.13
CA PHE A 44 -15.01 -7.80 24.30
C PHE A 44 -14.93 -8.50 25.68
N PHE A 45 -13.90 -8.26 26.50
CA PHE A 45 -13.89 -8.71 27.91
C PHE A 45 -14.89 -7.95 28.79
N TYR A 46 -15.47 -6.85 28.31
CA TYR A 46 -16.42 -6.02 29.04
C TYR A 46 -17.71 -5.87 28.23
N ASN A 47 -18.83 -6.42 28.72
CA ASN A 47 -20.13 -6.35 28.02
C ASN A 47 -20.55 -4.91 27.65
N ALA A 48 -20.21 -3.92 28.49
CA ALA A 48 -20.53 -2.51 28.22
C ALA A 48 -19.78 -1.92 27.00
N LEU A 49 -18.71 -2.57 26.54
CA LEU A 49 -17.85 -2.11 25.45
C LEU A 49 -18.06 -2.92 24.15
N GLU A 50 -19.07 -3.79 24.10
CA GLU A 50 -19.31 -4.66 22.93
C GLU A 50 -19.58 -3.84 21.65
N THR A 51 -20.48 -2.85 21.72
CA THR A 51 -20.77 -1.99 20.57
C THR A 51 -19.54 -1.27 20.03
N PRO A 52 -18.74 -0.56 20.84
CA PRO A 52 -17.52 0.06 20.33
C PRO A 52 -16.45 -0.96 19.88
N ALA A 53 -16.39 -2.17 20.47
CA ALA A 53 -15.53 -3.25 19.98
C ALA A 53 -15.87 -3.66 18.55
N ILE A 54 -17.18 -3.81 18.23
CA ILE A 54 -17.65 -4.11 16.87
C ILE A 54 -17.16 -3.03 15.89
N TRP A 55 -17.26 -1.75 16.26
CA TRP A 55 -16.79 -0.65 15.40
C TRP A 55 -15.27 -0.67 15.19
N CYS A 56 -14.48 -1.05 16.20
CA CYS A 56 -13.04 -1.27 16.01
C CYS A 56 -12.77 -2.35 14.96
N PHE A 57 -13.52 -3.45 14.95
CA PHE A 57 -13.38 -4.51 13.95
C PHE A 57 -13.85 -4.06 12.55
N VAL A 58 -14.93 -3.28 12.45
CA VAL A 58 -15.39 -2.72 11.18
C VAL A 58 -14.33 -1.77 10.61
N ALA A 59 -13.79 -0.88 11.45
CA ALA A 59 -12.74 0.05 11.04
C ALA A 59 -11.44 -0.68 10.64
N GLY A 60 -11.00 -1.67 11.43
CA GLY A 60 -9.84 -2.50 11.11
C GLY A 60 -10.01 -3.25 9.78
N SER A 61 -11.21 -3.73 9.49
CA SER A 61 -11.54 -4.38 8.22
C SER A 61 -11.52 -3.40 7.04
N ALA A 62 -11.98 -2.16 7.25
CA ALA A 62 -11.89 -1.11 6.24
C ALA A 62 -10.43 -0.80 5.88
N PHE A 63 -9.51 -0.79 6.87
CA PHE A 63 -8.07 -0.65 6.61
C PHE A 63 -7.52 -1.75 5.69
N PHE A 64 -7.93 -3.01 5.87
CA PHE A 64 -7.56 -4.07 4.92
C PHE A 64 -8.13 -3.85 3.51
N ALA A 65 -9.31 -3.24 3.38
CA ALA A 65 -9.86 -2.87 2.07
C ALA A 65 -9.09 -1.72 1.39
N PHE A 66 -8.42 -0.83 2.15
CA PHE A 66 -7.59 0.23 1.57
C PHE A 66 -6.26 -0.30 0.99
N LYS A 67 -5.75 -1.43 1.48
CA LYS A 67 -4.51 -2.05 0.99
C LYS A 67 -4.51 -2.35 -0.52
N PRO A 68 -5.52 -3.01 -1.11
CA PRO A 68 -5.58 -3.22 -2.56
C PRO A 68 -5.72 -1.90 -3.34
N ILE A 69 -6.38 -0.88 -2.79
CA ILE A 69 -6.51 0.43 -3.45
C ILE A 69 -5.14 1.09 -3.63
N LEU A 70 -4.33 1.14 -2.56
CA LEU A 70 -2.97 1.66 -2.65
C LEU A 70 -2.10 0.84 -3.61
N ARG A 71 -2.30 -0.49 -3.68
CA ARG A 71 -1.59 -1.36 -4.63
C ARG A 71 -1.89 -1.00 -6.06
N ILE A 72 -3.16 -0.78 -6.39
CA ILE A 72 -3.61 -0.35 -7.71
C ILE A 72 -3.03 1.03 -8.03
N ILE A 73 -3.07 1.98 -7.10
CA ILE A 73 -2.49 3.33 -7.32
C ILE A 73 -1.00 3.22 -7.62
N ARG A 74 -0.25 2.40 -6.88
CA ARG A 74 1.18 2.16 -7.13
C ARG A 74 1.40 1.55 -8.52
N GLU A 75 0.59 0.57 -8.91
CA GLU A 75 0.69 -0.09 -10.22
C GLU A 75 0.37 0.87 -11.38
N ILE A 76 -0.67 1.71 -11.27
CA ILE A 76 -1.01 2.75 -12.25
C ILE A 76 0.11 3.80 -12.34
N HIS A 77 0.64 4.25 -11.21
CA HIS A 77 1.71 5.24 -11.19
C HIS A 77 2.99 4.71 -11.85
N LEU A 78 3.33 3.44 -11.61
CA LEU A 78 4.47 2.79 -12.25
C LEU A 78 4.25 2.59 -13.77
N ALA A 79 3.03 2.22 -14.17
CA ALA A 79 2.65 2.08 -15.57
C ALA A 79 2.74 3.43 -16.32
N SER A 80 2.31 4.52 -15.69
CA SER A 80 2.44 5.87 -16.23
C SER A 80 3.91 6.26 -16.41
N GLN A 81 4.78 6.02 -15.43
CA GLN A 81 6.20 6.39 -15.58
C GLN A 81 6.92 5.60 -16.69
N GLY A 82 6.59 4.32 -16.87
CA GLY A 82 7.15 3.50 -17.95
C GLY A 82 6.73 3.95 -19.36
N ASP A 83 5.52 4.52 -19.51
CA ASP A 83 5.01 5.02 -20.79
C ASP A 83 5.51 6.45 -21.09
N PHE A 84 5.72 7.27 -20.05
CA PHE A 84 6.20 8.65 -20.20
C PHE A 84 7.67 8.75 -20.65
N GLU A 85 8.55 7.86 -20.18
CA GLU A 85 9.98 7.86 -20.56
C GLU A 85 10.15 7.46 -22.04
N ASP A 86 9.38 6.47 -22.53
CA ASP A 86 9.35 6.06 -23.93
C ASP A 86 8.74 7.15 -24.85
N LEU A 87 7.70 7.86 -24.39
CA LEU A 87 7.12 8.99 -25.13
C LEU A 87 8.09 10.18 -25.21
N ALA A 88 8.75 10.54 -24.11
CA ALA A 88 9.71 11.65 -24.10
C ALA A 88 10.92 11.40 -25.01
N GLN A 89 11.33 10.15 -25.16
CA GLN A 89 12.41 9.76 -26.07
C GLN A 89 11.98 9.80 -27.54
N ARG A 90 10.69 9.49 -27.84
CA ARG A 90 10.12 9.58 -29.20
C ARG A 90 9.90 10.99 -29.72
N PHE A 91 9.72 11.99 -28.84
CA PHE A 91 9.55 13.39 -29.24
C PHE A 91 10.87 14.19 -29.30
N ASN A 92 11.98 13.62 -28.83
CA ASN A 92 13.32 14.22 -28.86
C ASN A 92 14.28 13.56 -29.89
N GLY A 93 13.76 12.72 -30.79
CA GLY A 93 14.48 12.16 -31.94
C GLY A 93 13.83 12.59 -33.24
#